data_AF-A0A257GQ56-F1
#
_entry.id   AF-A0A257GQ56-F1
#
_cell.length_a   1.000
_cell.length_b   1.000
_cell.length_c   1.000
_cell.angle_alpha   90.00
_cell.angle_beta   90.00
_cell.angle_gamma   90.00
#
_symmetry.space_group_name_H-M   'P 1'
#
loop_
_entity.id
_entity.type
_entity.pdbx_description
1 polymer ?
#
loop_
_entity_poly.entity_id
_entity_poly.type
_entity_poly.pdbx_seq_one_letter_code
_entity_poly.pdbx_strand_id
1 'polypeptide(L)'
;MDPKIRGASTAKRKLVADLLGSERHLRSKRDLIEKFIEQHMPSLTAGQDVQAAFADFWNVERLSAIEDICEAERIDPLAFRAMIEQYHFSGKRPLQGEIVEALAVKPKILERKSVVERIIGKLLSLVSTFDDGMGAV
;
A
#
# COMPACT_ATOMS: atom_id res chain seq x y z
N MET A 1 -30.84 -17.19 1.24
CA MET A 1 -29.66 -16.63 0.53
C MET A 1 -30.01 -16.54 -0.94
N ASP A 2 -30.24 -15.32 -1.43
CA ASP A 2 -30.85 -15.05 -2.73
C ASP A 2 -29.94 -15.36 -3.93
N PRO A 3 -30.45 -16.06 -4.96
CA PRO A 3 -29.67 -16.49 -6.13
C PRO A 3 -29.18 -15.35 -7.04
N LYS A 4 -29.66 -14.11 -6.85
CA LYS A 4 -29.21 -12.92 -7.60
C LYS A 4 -27.80 -12.44 -7.21
N ILE A 5 -27.31 -12.81 -6.02
CA ILE A 5 -25.99 -12.38 -5.54
C ILE A 5 -24.86 -13.07 -6.31
N ARG A 6 -25.01 -14.36 -6.67
CA ARG A 6 -23.97 -15.13 -7.41
C ARG A 6 -23.68 -14.60 -8.81
N GLY A 7 -24.68 -14.07 -9.52
CA GLY A 7 -24.51 -13.51 -10.87
C GLY A 7 -23.79 -12.15 -10.87
N ALA A 8 -24.16 -11.27 -9.93
CA ALA A 8 -23.56 -9.95 -9.78
C ALA A 8 -22.08 -10.04 -9.35
N SER A 9 -21.72 -10.95 -8.44
CA SER A 9 -20.34 -11.17 -8.03
C SER A 9 -19.44 -11.61 -9.19
N THR A 10 -19.96 -12.40 -10.13
CA THR A 10 -19.16 -12.92 -11.26
C THR A 10 -18.89 -11.83 -12.30
N ALA A 11 -19.89 -11.00 -12.62
CA ALA A 11 -19.72 -9.88 -13.54
C ALA A 11 -18.80 -8.79 -12.95
N LYS A 12 -18.95 -8.49 -11.65
CA LYS A 12 -18.06 -7.54 -10.95
C LYS A 12 -16.62 -8.07 -10.84
N ARG A 13 -16.42 -9.37 -10.61
CA ARG A 13 -15.08 -10.01 -10.66
C ARG A 13 -14.44 -9.88 -12.03
N LYS A 14 -15.24 -10.02 -13.10
CA LYS A 14 -14.77 -9.86 -14.47
C LYS A 14 -14.39 -8.42 -14.77
N LEU A 15 -15.17 -7.45 -14.28
CA LEU A 15 -14.86 -6.03 -14.41
C LEU A 15 -13.56 -5.67 -13.67
N VAL A 16 -13.38 -6.16 -12.44
CA VAL A 16 -12.12 -6.03 -11.71
C VAL A 16 -11.02 -6.68 -12.54
N ALA A 17 -11.15 -7.95 -12.92
CA ALA A 17 -10.14 -8.68 -13.68
C ALA A 17 -9.77 -8.05 -15.04
N ASP A 18 -10.72 -7.42 -15.74
CA ASP A 18 -10.45 -6.67 -16.97
C ASP A 18 -9.69 -5.36 -16.68
N LEU A 19 -10.00 -4.69 -15.57
CA LEU A 19 -9.23 -3.55 -15.06
C LEU A 19 -7.80 -3.98 -14.70
N LEU A 20 -7.67 -5.10 -13.98
CA LEU A 20 -6.38 -5.72 -13.62
C LEU A 20 -5.58 -6.19 -14.84
N GLY A 21 -6.29 -6.62 -15.89
CA GLY A 21 -5.71 -7.11 -17.14
C GLY A 21 -5.23 -5.98 -18.04
N SER A 22 -5.88 -4.81 -17.94
CA SER A 22 -5.56 -3.60 -18.70
C SER A 22 -4.34 -2.88 -18.12
N GLU A 23 -4.18 -2.88 -16.80
CA GLU A 23 -3.02 -2.32 -16.12
C GLU A 23 -1.98 -3.42 -15.84
N ARG A 24 -0.91 -3.46 -16.65
CA ARG A 24 0.22 -4.42 -16.55
C ARG A 24 0.75 -4.61 -15.11
N HIS A 25 0.57 -3.58 -14.31
CA HIS A 25 1.03 -3.44 -12.94
C HIS A 25 0.12 -4.03 -11.85
N LEU A 26 -1.16 -4.23 -12.15
CA LEU A 26 -2.09 -4.86 -11.22
C LEU A 26 -1.96 -6.39 -11.20
N ARG A 27 -1.26 -6.98 -12.18
CA ARG A 27 -0.91 -8.42 -12.17
C ARG A 27 -0.02 -8.84 -11.01
N SER A 28 0.92 -8.00 -10.58
CA SER A 28 1.80 -8.31 -9.45
C SER A 28 1.11 -8.18 -8.08
N LYS A 29 -0.09 -7.60 -8.05
CA LYS A 29 -0.87 -7.30 -6.84
C LYS A 29 -2.09 -8.22 -6.69
N ARG A 30 -2.13 -9.32 -7.45
CA ARG A 30 -3.30 -10.22 -7.60
C ARG A 30 -3.87 -10.69 -6.26
N ASP A 31 -3.02 -11.01 -5.30
CA ASP A 31 -3.42 -11.45 -3.96
C ASP A 31 -4.14 -10.35 -3.16
N LEU A 32 -3.72 -9.08 -3.32
CA LEU A 32 -4.39 -7.94 -2.68
C LEU A 32 -5.77 -7.70 -3.28
N ILE A 33 -5.89 -7.92 -4.59
CA ILE A 33 -7.17 -7.76 -5.27
C ILE A 33 -8.12 -8.92 -4.92
N GLU A 34 -7.59 -10.12 -4.74
CA GLU A 34 -8.39 -11.25 -4.27
C GLU A 34 -8.98 -10.94 -2.89
N LYS A 35 -8.17 -10.40 -1.96
CA LYS A 35 -8.65 -9.88 -0.68
C LYS A 35 -9.72 -8.80 -0.84
N PHE A 36 -9.54 -7.84 -1.74
CA PHE A 36 -10.55 -6.81 -2.01
C PHE A 36 -11.87 -7.40 -2.53
N ILE A 37 -11.79 -8.37 -3.46
CA ILE A 37 -12.96 -9.03 -4.02
C ILE A 37 -13.71 -9.81 -2.93
N GLU A 38 -12.99 -10.50 -2.04
CA GLU A 38 -13.59 -11.31 -0.99
C GLU A 38 -14.18 -10.46 0.13
N GLN A 39 -13.49 -9.40 0.56
CA GLN A 39 -13.84 -8.63 1.75
C GLN A 39 -14.68 -7.39 1.44
N HIS A 40 -14.39 -6.67 0.35
CA HIS A 40 -15.01 -5.37 0.04
C HIS A 40 -16.05 -5.42 -1.07
N MET A 41 -15.96 -6.37 -2.01
CA MET A 41 -16.97 -6.48 -3.06
C MET A 41 -18.39 -6.85 -2.58
N PRO A 42 -18.59 -7.65 -1.51
CA PRO A 42 -19.93 -7.92 -0.98
C PRO A 42 -20.64 -6.66 -0.47
N SER A 43 -19.87 -5.69 0.05
CA SER A 43 -20.37 -4.40 0.52
C SER A 43 -20.58 -3.36 -0.59
N LEU A 44 -20.04 -3.58 -1.79
CA LEU A 44 -20.17 -2.63 -2.89
C LEU A 44 -21.56 -2.68 -3.53
N THR A 45 -22.28 -1.57 -3.42
CA THR A 45 -23.61 -1.39 -4.00
C THR A 45 -23.56 -1.48 -5.53
N ALA A 46 -24.61 -1.99 -6.16
CA ALA A 46 -24.69 -2.02 -7.62
C ALA A 46 -24.70 -0.59 -8.19
N GLY A 47 -23.63 -0.18 -8.88
CA GLY A 47 -23.48 1.16 -9.45
C GLY A 47 -22.37 2.01 -8.83
N GLN A 48 -21.74 1.57 -7.74
CA GLN A 48 -20.50 2.22 -7.26
C GLN A 48 -19.35 1.97 -8.24
N ASP A 49 -18.57 3.02 -8.48
CA ASP A 49 -17.35 2.92 -9.26
C ASP A 49 -16.36 2.02 -8.52
N VAL A 50 -16.11 0.86 -9.14
CA VAL A 50 -15.22 -0.16 -8.60
C VAL A 50 -13.77 0.36 -8.56
N GLN A 51 -13.38 1.25 -9.46
CA GLN A 51 -12.05 1.90 -9.40
C GLN A 51 -11.94 2.81 -8.19
N ALA A 52 -12.94 3.66 -7.93
CA ALA A 52 -12.92 4.55 -6.78
C ALA A 52 -12.89 3.76 -5.47
N ALA A 53 -13.74 2.73 -5.35
CA ALA A 53 -13.75 1.87 -4.18
C ALA A 53 -12.44 1.09 -3.97
N PHE A 54 -11.82 0.65 -5.08
CA PHE A 54 -10.52 -0.01 -5.02
C PHE A 54 -9.42 0.97 -4.60
N ALA A 55 -9.41 2.20 -5.13
CA ALA A 55 -8.47 3.24 -4.72
C ALA A 55 -8.61 3.62 -3.24
N ASP A 56 -9.85 3.70 -2.74
CA ASP A 56 -10.11 3.94 -1.31
C ASP A 56 -9.58 2.80 -0.44
N PHE A 57 -9.87 1.55 -0.82
CA PHE A 57 -9.32 0.37 -0.13
C PHE A 57 -7.78 0.35 -0.18
N TRP A 58 -7.21 0.67 -1.34
CA TRP A 58 -5.77 0.73 -1.55
C TRP A 58 -5.12 1.76 -0.63
N ASN A 59 -5.73 2.93 -0.48
CA ASN A 59 -5.27 3.96 0.44
C ASN A 59 -5.37 3.53 1.90
N VAL A 60 -6.45 2.84 2.29
CA VAL A 60 -6.62 2.32 3.66
C VAL A 60 -5.57 1.25 3.97
N GLU A 61 -5.38 0.27 3.09
CA GLU A 61 -4.34 -0.77 3.26
C GLU A 61 -2.94 -0.16 3.31
N ARG A 62 -2.67 0.85 2.47
CA ARG A 62 -1.40 1.60 2.50
C ARG A 62 -1.19 2.27 3.85
N LEU A 63 -2.21 2.98 4.35
CA LEU A 63 -2.14 3.67 5.64
C LEU A 63 -1.93 2.68 6.78
N SER A 64 -2.67 1.56 6.79
CA SER A 64 -2.51 0.50 7.78
C SER A 64 -1.09 -0.09 7.76
N ALA A 65 -0.56 -0.38 6.56
CA ALA A 65 0.81 -0.91 6.44
C ALA A 65 1.88 0.11 6.90
N ILE A 66 1.64 1.40 6.67
CA ILE A 66 2.49 2.48 7.19
C ILE A 66 2.45 2.46 8.72
N GLU A 67 1.25 2.45 9.32
CA GLU A 67 1.06 2.44 10.78
C GLU A 67 1.72 1.21 11.42
N ASP A 68 1.53 0.01 10.87
CA ASP A 68 2.16 -1.23 11.35
C ASP A 68 3.69 -1.13 11.37
N ILE A 69 4.28 -0.56 10.31
CA ILE A 69 5.74 -0.34 10.25
C ILE A 69 6.15 0.70 11.30
N CYS A 70 5.37 1.77 11.46
CA CYS A 70 5.67 2.84 12.39
C CYS A 70 5.64 2.35 13.84
N GLU A 71 4.65 1.55 14.22
CA GLU A 71 4.56 0.93 15.53
C GLU A 71 5.71 -0.07 15.77
N ALA A 72 5.98 -0.94 14.79
CA ALA A 72 7.02 -1.96 14.92
C ALA A 72 8.44 -1.36 15.05
N GLU A 73 8.73 -0.27 14.32
CA GLU A 73 10.05 0.39 14.35
C GLU A 73 10.11 1.57 15.34
N ARG A 74 8.99 1.94 15.96
CA ARG A 74 8.84 3.14 16.79
C ARG A 74 9.34 4.40 16.07
N ILE A 75 8.91 4.56 14.83
CA ILE A 75 9.17 5.76 14.02
C ILE A 75 7.91 6.63 13.97
N ASP A 76 8.10 7.94 13.95
CA ASP A 76 7.02 8.90 13.83
C ASP A 76 6.26 8.69 12.50
N PRO A 77 4.95 8.42 12.52
CA PRO A 77 4.17 8.15 11.33
C PRO A 77 4.15 9.31 10.33
N LEU A 78 4.14 10.56 10.82
CA LEU A 78 4.11 11.74 9.95
C LEU A 78 5.45 11.89 9.21
N ALA A 79 6.56 11.72 9.92
CA ALA A 79 7.89 11.77 9.33
C ALA A 79 8.12 10.62 8.34
N PHE A 80 7.72 9.39 8.69
CA PHE A 80 7.86 8.24 7.80
C PHE A 80 7.01 8.40 6.53
N ARG A 81 5.78 8.91 6.67
CA ARG A 81 4.91 9.22 5.51
C ARG A 81 5.53 10.30 4.62
N ALA A 82 6.07 11.37 5.20
CA ALA A 82 6.76 12.41 4.44
C ALA A 82 7.97 11.84 3.66
N MET A 83 8.73 10.92 4.26
CA MET A 83 9.85 10.23 3.58
C MET A 83 9.37 9.38 2.39
N ILE A 84 8.25 8.67 2.54
CA ILE A 84 7.63 7.90 1.45
C ILE A 84 7.21 8.85 0.32
N GLU A 85 6.53 9.95 0.62
CA GLU A 85 6.08 10.93 -0.38
C GLU A 85 7.27 11.60 -1.09
N GLN A 86 8.32 11.95 -0.35
CA GLN A 86 9.56 12.47 -0.94
C GLN A 86 10.25 11.44 -1.84
N TYR A 87 10.33 10.17 -1.42
CA TYR A 87 10.87 9.09 -2.25
C TYR A 87 10.05 8.89 -3.51
N HIS A 88 8.72 8.92 -3.42
CA HIS A 88 7.82 8.80 -4.56
C HIS A 88 8.02 9.92 -5.58
N PHE A 89 8.13 11.18 -5.12
CA PHE A 89 8.27 12.33 -6.02
C PHE A 89 9.69 12.49 -6.60
N SER A 90 10.71 12.28 -5.77
CA SER A 90 12.11 12.58 -6.13
C SER A 90 12.92 11.35 -6.54
N GLY A 91 12.43 10.14 -6.24
CA GLY A 91 13.19 8.90 -6.35
C GLY A 91 14.37 8.79 -5.36
N LYS A 92 14.56 9.77 -4.47
CA LYS A 92 15.69 9.82 -3.55
C LYS A 92 15.35 9.18 -2.23
N ARG A 93 16.22 8.28 -1.78
CA ARG A 93 16.09 7.65 -0.47
C ARG A 93 16.26 8.69 0.65
N PRO A 94 15.46 8.61 1.72
CA PRO A 94 15.62 9.50 2.87
C PRO A 94 17.00 9.38 3.49
N LEU A 95 17.51 10.48 4.04
CA LEU A 95 18.82 10.51 4.63
C LEU A 95 18.83 9.73 5.95
N GLN A 96 19.98 9.15 6.28
CA GLN A 96 20.14 8.42 7.55
C GLN A 96 19.83 9.30 8.76
N GLY A 97 20.16 10.59 8.69
CA GLY A 97 19.87 11.58 9.73
C GLY A 97 18.37 11.75 9.95
N GLU A 98 17.61 11.92 8.88
CA GLU A 98 16.15 12.10 8.93
C GLU A 98 15.45 10.88 9.53
N ILE A 99 15.85 9.67 9.13
CA ILE A 99 15.31 8.42 9.69
C ILE A 99 15.60 8.33 11.20
N VAL A 100 16.81 8.68 11.62
CA VAL A 100 17.20 8.63 13.02
C VAL A 100 16.49 9.70 13.85
N GLU A 101 16.19 10.86 13.26
CA GLU A 101 15.41 11.91 13.91
C GLU A 101 13.93 11.54 14.03
N ALA A 102 13.39 10.80 13.08
CA ALA A 102 12.02 10.30 13.12
C ALA A 102 11.82 9.16 14.13
N LEU A 103 12.89 8.49 14.58
CA LEU A 103 12.80 7.44 15.59
C LEU A 103 12.48 8.01 16.97
N ALA A 104 11.47 7.46 17.63
CA ALA A 104 11.11 7.81 19.00
C ALA A 104 12.26 7.54 19.99
N VAL A 105 13.05 6.50 19.73
CA VAL A 105 14.24 6.16 20.52
C VAL A 105 15.47 6.16 19.60
N LYS A 106 16.43 7.04 19.91
CA LYS A 106 17.67 7.13 19.13
C LYS A 106 18.52 5.86 19.33
N PRO A 107 18.83 5.10 18.26
CA PRO A 107 19.67 3.92 18.36
C PRO A 107 21.11 4.30 18.72
N LYS A 108 21.85 3.36 19.30
CA LYS A 108 23.28 3.55 19.58
C LYS A 108 24.06 3.67 18.27
N ILE A 109 25.26 4.28 18.31
CA ILE A 109 26.11 4.51 17.14
C ILE A 109 26.32 3.21 16.32
N LEU A 110 26.54 2.09 17.01
CA LEU A 110 26.77 0.78 16.40
C LEU A 110 25.51 0.18 15.74
N GLU A 111 24.33 0.47 16.27
CA GLU A 111 23.05 -0.06 15.79
C GLU A 111 22.42 0.84 14.73
N ARG A 112 22.82 2.12 14.68
CA ARG A 112 22.26 3.15 13.80
C ARG A 112 22.20 2.69 12.35
N LYS A 113 23.31 2.15 11.82
CA LYS A 113 23.37 1.71 10.42
C LYS A 113 22.35 0.60 10.13
N SER A 114 22.28 -0.41 10.99
CA SER A 114 21.37 -1.55 10.83
C SER A 114 19.90 -1.13 10.91
N VAL A 115 19.55 -0.26 11.87
CA VAL A 115 18.18 0.25 12.00
C VAL A 115 17.77 1.08 10.78
N VAL A 116 18.66 1.96 10.32
CA VAL A 116 18.41 2.79 9.13
C VAL A 116 18.23 1.92 7.88
N GLU A 117 19.11 0.96 7.64
CA GLU A 117 18.99 0.05 6.48
C GLU A 117 17.69 -0.78 6.54
N ARG A 118 17.27 -1.21 7.73
CA ARG A 118 16.00 -1.92 7.95
C ARG A 118 14.79 -1.06 7.60
N ILE A 119 14.76 0.19 8.06
CA ILE A 119 13.66 1.13 7.79
C ILE A 119 13.61 1.49 6.31
N ILE A 120 14.76 1.75 5.67
CA ILE A 120 14.83 1.98 4.22
C ILE A 120 14.30 0.75 3.46
N GLY A 121 14.67 -0.47 3.86
CA GLY A 121 14.17 -1.68 3.25
C GLY A 121 12.65 -1.80 3.33
N LYS A 122 12.06 -1.49 4.50
CA LYS A 122 10.61 -1.46 4.70
C LYS A 122 9.93 -0.39 3.85
N LEU A 123 10.50 0.83 3.79
CA LEU A 123 10.01 1.91 2.93
C LEU A 123 10.02 1.47 1.46
N LEU A 124 11.13 0.92 0.97
CA LEU A 124 11.24 0.44 -0.40
C LEU A 124 10.27 -0.70 -0.69
N SER A 125 10.07 -1.61 0.25
CA SER A 125 9.08 -2.70 0.13
C SER A 125 7.66 -2.16 0.07
N LEU A 126 7.34 -1.14 0.87
CA LEU A 126 6.04 -0.49 0.87
C LEU A 126 5.81 0.25 -0.45
N VAL A 127 6.76 1.07 -0.88
CA VAL A 127 6.70 1.73 -2.18
C VAL A 127 6.64 0.70 -3.31
N SER A 128 7.34 -0.42 -3.24
CA SER A 128 7.22 -1.46 -4.27
C SER A 128 5.83 -2.16 -4.24
N THR A 129 5.28 -2.38 -3.05
CA THR A 129 3.95 -3.02 -2.90
C THR A 129 2.82 -2.09 -3.34
N PHE A 130 2.92 -0.80 -3.03
CA PHE A 130 1.85 0.18 -3.24
C PHE A 130 2.05 1.04 -4.50
N ASP A 131 3.28 1.46 -4.81
CA ASP A 131 3.62 2.43 -5.85
C ASP A 131 4.43 1.82 -7.04
N ASP A 132 5.23 0.75 -6.90
CA ASP A 132 5.75 0.01 -8.07
C ASP A 132 4.54 -0.63 -8.75
N GLY A 133 4.13 0.02 -9.83
CA GLY A 133 2.94 -0.30 -10.56
C GLY A 133 1.90 0.83 -10.70
N MET A 134 2.06 1.95 -10.00
CA MET A 134 1.33 3.20 -10.29
C MET A 134 2.17 4.18 -11.11
N GLY A 135 3.39 3.78 -11.49
CA GLY A 135 4.30 4.56 -12.33
C GLY A 135 4.18 4.23 -13.81
N ALA A 136 3.13 4.76 -14.45
CA ALA A 136 3.08 5.27 -15.84
C ALA A 136 1.64 5.27 -16.36
N VAL A 137 0.91 6.35 -16.08
CA VAL A 137 -0.12 6.88 -16.99
C VAL A 137 0.30 8.25 -17.46
#